data_AF-A0A376MHV9-F1
#
_entry.id   AF-A0A376MHV9-F1
#
_cell.length_a   1.000
_cell.length_b   1.000
_cell.length_c   1.000
_cell.angle_alpha   90.00
_cell.angle_beta   90.00
_cell.angle_gamma   90.00
#
_symmetry.space_group_name_H-M   'P 1'
#
loop_
_entity.id
_entity.type
_entity.pdbx_description
1 polymer ?
#
loop_
_entity_poly.entity_id
_entity_poly.type
_entity_poly.pdbx_seq_one_letter_code
_entity_poly.pdbx_strand_id
1 'polypeptide(L)'
;MITTVAGNTPVDVGYAVARDLITQLDIPVAVYRGASRALLEDPQPWREKLDHGVDQFGLRQLWSNVPAPALCQQVEPHAPEAIGELICRNPGEITLVATGPLTNVAIALQLYPQIVHAVKISSLWVACSMFLAT
;
A
#
# COMPACT_ATOMS: atom_id res chain seq x y z
N MET A 1 -3.66 12.19 1.29
CA MET A 1 -3.87 10.90 1.98
C MET A 1 -2.98 9.86 1.33
N ILE A 2 -2.42 8.94 2.13
CA ILE A 2 -1.71 7.75 1.64
C ILE A 2 -2.44 6.51 2.16
N THR A 3 -2.59 5.50 1.32
CA THR A 3 -3.16 4.20 1.70
C THR A 3 -2.16 3.09 1.43
N THR A 4 -2.04 2.13 2.35
CA THR A 4 -1.16 0.97 2.15
C THR A 4 -1.95 -0.28 1.81
N VAL A 5 -1.31 -1.24 1.15
CA VAL A 5 -1.89 -2.53 0.75
C VAL A 5 -0.78 -3.58 0.80
N ALA A 6 -1.12 -4.83 1.13
CA ALA A 6 -0.18 -5.93 1.01
C ALA A 6 0.25 -6.10 -0.45
N GLY A 7 1.57 -6.18 -0.66
CA GLY A 7 2.22 -6.23 -1.96
C GLY A 7 3.66 -6.68 -1.77
N ASN A 8 4.65 -5.89 -2.16
CA ASN A 8 6.07 -6.21 -1.95
C ASN A 8 6.41 -6.57 -0.49
N THR A 9 5.69 -5.99 0.47
CA THR A 9 5.81 -6.29 1.89
C THR A 9 4.43 -6.62 2.47
N PRO A 10 4.35 -7.25 3.66
CA PRO A 10 3.11 -7.30 4.44
C PRO A 10 2.57 -5.89 4.72
N VAL A 11 1.25 -5.74 4.76
CA VAL A 11 0.62 -4.42 4.91
C VAL A 11 1.05 -3.67 6.18
N ASP A 12 1.36 -4.39 7.26
CA ASP A 12 1.81 -3.81 8.53
C ASP A 12 3.19 -3.16 8.41
N VAL A 13 4.09 -3.78 7.65
CA VAL A 13 5.41 -3.23 7.35
C VAL A 13 5.27 -1.99 6.47
N GLY A 14 4.51 -2.08 5.38
CA GLY A 14 4.27 -0.94 4.50
C GLY A 14 3.61 0.24 5.22
N TYR A 15 2.64 -0.03 6.10
CA TYR A 15 1.98 0.97 6.93
C TYR A 15 2.95 1.66 7.88
N ALA A 16 3.79 0.88 8.59
CA ALA A 16 4.78 1.42 9.51
C ALA A 16 5.80 2.32 8.79
N VAL A 17 6.33 1.86 7.65
CA VAL A 17 7.28 2.64 6.82
C VAL A 17 6.65 3.93 6.31
N ALA A 18 5.42 3.88 5.79
CA ALA A 18 4.75 5.08 5.30
C ALA A 18 4.47 6.07 6.43
N ARG A 19 4.02 5.60 7.60
CA ARG A 19 3.79 6.45 8.78
C ARG A 19 5.07 7.09 9.28
N ASP A 20 6.14 6.31 9.38
CA ASP A 20 7.44 6.77 9.84
C ASP A 20 8.00 7.84 8.90
N LEU A 21 7.94 7.62 7.59
CA LEU A 21 8.33 8.61 6.58
C LEU A 21 7.58 9.94 6.74
N ILE A 22 6.26 9.89 6.87
CA ILE A 22 5.45 11.10 7.05
C ILE A 22 5.80 11.81 8.36
N THR A 23 6.07 11.05 9.42
CA THR A 23 6.47 11.59 10.73
C THR A 23 7.83 12.29 10.63
N GLN A 24 8.80 11.66 9.95
CA GLN A 24 10.14 12.24 9.74
C GLN A 24 10.12 13.50 8.87
N LEU A 25 9.21 13.56 7.88
CA LEU A 25 9.05 14.72 6.99
C LEU A 25 8.20 15.84 7.60
N ASP A 26 7.55 15.61 8.74
CA ASP A 26 6.65 16.55 9.42
C ASP A 26 5.58 17.15 8.48
N ILE A 27 4.98 16.32 7.62
CA ILE A 27 3.93 16.73 6.70
C ILE A 27 2.55 16.24 7.15
N PRO A 28 1.48 17.03 7.01
CA PRO A 28 0.15 16.70 7.54
C PRO A 28 -0.62 15.73 6.63
N VAL A 29 -0.02 14.59 6.29
CA VAL A 29 -0.62 13.58 5.41
C VAL A 29 -1.04 12.34 6.20
N ALA A 30 -2.34 12.10 6.31
CA ALA A 30 -2.84 10.88 6.94
C ALA A 30 -2.48 9.62 6.14
N VAL A 31 -2.01 8.59 6.85
CA VAL A 31 -1.70 7.25 6.33
C VAL A 31 -2.74 6.26 6.84
N TYR A 32 -3.36 5.49 5.94
CA TYR A 32 -4.39 4.51 6.27
C TYR A 32 -3.91 3.10 5.93
N ARG A 33 -4.08 2.18 6.88
CA ARG A 33 -3.84 0.76 6.67
C ARG A 33 -4.96 0.18 5.82
N GLY A 34 -4.60 -0.62 4.81
CA GLY A 34 -5.55 -1.27 3.91
C GLY A 34 -5.50 -2.79 3.95
N ALA A 35 -5.85 -3.40 2.83
CA ALA A 35 -6.02 -4.84 2.72
C ALA A 35 -4.69 -5.58 2.94
N SER A 36 -4.74 -6.63 3.77
CA SER A 36 -3.59 -7.49 4.10
C SER A 36 -3.36 -8.63 3.12
N ARG A 37 -4.29 -8.86 2.18
CA ARG A 37 -4.22 -9.92 1.17
C ARG A 37 -4.96 -9.52 -0.12
N ALA A 38 -4.73 -10.26 -1.19
CA ALA A 38 -5.51 -10.16 -2.43
C ALA A 38 -6.98 -10.54 -2.19
N LEU A 39 -7.86 -10.15 -3.12
CA LEU A 39 -9.30 -10.45 -3.01
C LEU A 39 -9.61 -11.96 -3.05
N LEU A 40 -8.92 -12.70 -3.90
CA LEU A 40 -9.23 -14.11 -4.19
C LEU A 40 -7.99 -15.01 -4.13
N GLU A 41 -6.83 -14.51 -4.56
CA GLU A 41 -5.60 -15.29 -4.67
C GLU A 41 -5.01 -15.62 -3.28
N ASP A 42 -4.48 -16.83 -3.15
CA ASP A 42 -3.72 -17.24 -1.96
C ASP A 42 -2.42 -16.42 -1.88
N PRO A 43 -2.18 -15.68 -0.77
CA PRO A 43 -0.96 -14.89 -0.63
C PRO A 43 0.30 -15.74 -0.40
N GLN A 44 0.19 -17.01 0.01
CA GLN A 44 1.34 -17.81 0.47
C GLN A 44 2.47 -17.92 -0.57
N PRO A 45 2.22 -18.31 -1.84
CA PRO A 45 3.30 -18.45 -2.82
C PRO A 45 4.10 -17.15 -3.04
N TRP A 46 3.41 -16.00 -2.98
CA TRP A 46 4.04 -14.69 -3.10
C TRP A 46 4.78 -14.28 -1.84
N ARG A 47 4.24 -14.57 -0.64
CA ARG A 47 4.94 -14.31 0.63
C ARG A 47 6.23 -15.10 0.70
N GLU A 48 6.19 -16.40 0.42
CA GLU A 48 7.37 -17.25 0.41
C GLU A 48 8.47 -16.69 -0.50
N LYS A 49 8.11 -16.28 -1.72
CA LYS A 49 9.05 -15.69 -2.67
C LYS A 49 9.61 -14.34 -2.23
N LEU A 50 8.77 -13.43 -1.76
CA LEU A 50 9.16 -12.05 -1.44
C LEU A 50 9.90 -11.94 -0.11
N ASP A 51 9.44 -12.67 0.91
CA ASP A 51 9.97 -12.56 2.27
C ASP A 51 11.31 -13.31 2.41
N HIS A 52 11.50 -14.41 1.66
CA HIS A 52 12.73 -15.21 1.67
C HIS A 52 13.67 -14.96 0.50
N GLY A 53 13.20 -14.35 -0.59
CA GLY A 53 14.04 -14.07 -1.76
C GLY A 53 15.27 -13.25 -1.41
N VAL A 54 15.13 -12.26 -0.53
CA VAL A 54 16.25 -11.42 -0.06
C VAL A 54 17.37 -12.22 0.61
N ASP A 55 17.02 -13.31 1.30
CA ASP A 55 17.98 -14.21 1.94
C ASP A 55 18.64 -15.15 0.93
N GLN A 56 17.85 -15.69 0.00
CA GLN A 56 18.34 -16.58 -1.06
C GLN A 56 19.42 -15.91 -1.93
N PHE A 57 19.30 -14.60 -2.15
CA PHE A 57 20.29 -13.81 -2.90
C PHE A 57 21.38 -13.19 -2.00
N GLY A 58 21.36 -13.42 -0.68
CA GLY A 58 22.34 -12.85 0.25
C GLY A 58 22.28 -11.32 0.35
N LEU A 59 21.15 -10.70 0.02
CA LEU A 59 21.01 -9.25 -0.09
C LEU A 59 20.58 -8.57 1.21
N ARG A 60 20.18 -9.33 2.25
CA ARG A 60 19.66 -8.75 3.51
C ARG A 60 20.63 -7.76 4.16
N GLN A 61 21.95 -7.95 3.95
CA GLN A 61 22.97 -7.07 4.48
C GLN A 61 22.89 -5.62 3.96
N LEU A 62 22.27 -5.40 2.80
CA LEU A 62 22.08 -4.05 2.23
C LEU A 62 21.20 -3.16 3.12
N TRP A 63 20.42 -3.74 4.02
CA TRP A 63 19.53 -3.02 4.95
C TRP A 63 19.98 -3.09 6.42
N SER A 64 21.14 -3.65 6.75
CA SER A 64 21.59 -3.87 8.14
C SER A 64 21.67 -2.61 9.00
N ASN A 65 21.90 -1.46 8.37
CA ASN A 65 22.01 -0.16 9.05
C ASN A 65 20.77 0.72 8.87
N VAL A 66 19.69 0.18 8.31
CA VAL A 66 18.43 0.91 8.13
C VAL A 66 17.55 0.65 9.35
N PRO A 67 17.23 1.68 10.16
CA PRO A 67 16.34 1.51 11.30
C PRO A 67 14.96 1.03 10.82
N ALA A 68 14.44 -0.03 11.43
CA ALA A 68 13.09 -0.48 11.15
C ALA A 68 12.08 0.33 11.99
N PRO A 69 11.02 0.86 11.39
CA PRO A 69 9.97 1.52 12.15
C PRO A 69 9.20 0.50 12.99
N ALA A 70 8.67 0.95 14.13
CA ALA A 70 7.86 0.11 15.00
C ALA A 70 6.58 -0.35 14.28
N LEU A 71 6.32 -1.65 14.28
CA LEU A 71 5.10 -2.20 13.70
C LEU A 71 3.88 -1.81 14.54
N CYS A 72 2.78 -1.50 13.87
CA CYS A 72 1.52 -1.13 14.50
C CYS A 72 0.42 -2.07 14.03
N GLN A 73 0.28 -3.21 14.71
CA GLN A 73 -0.64 -4.29 14.32
C GLN A 73 -2.10 -4.03 14.78
N GLN A 74 -2.32 -3.10 15.71
CA GLN A 74 -3.63 -2.84 16.32
C GLN A 74 -4.49 -1.82 15.54
N VAL A 75 -4.06 -1.38 14.36
CA VAL A 75 -4.82 -0.42 13.55
C VAL A 75 -5.77 -1.19 12.65
N GLU A 76 -7.07 -0.96 12.83
CA GLU A 76 -8.09 -1.51 11.96
C GLU A 76 -7.91 -1.01 10.51
N PRO A 77 -8.04 -1.88 9.50
CA PRO A 77 -7.93 -1.47 8.11
C PRO A 77 -9.15 -0.63 7.71
N HIS A 78 -8.90 0.58 7.20
CA HIS A 78 -9.94 1.53 6.78
C HIS A 78 -9.59 2.22 5.46
N ALA A 79 -8.54 1.77 4.76
CA ALA A 79 -8.14 2.41 3.50
C ALA A 79 -9.22 2.36 2.39
N PRO A 80 -9.91 1.23 2.14
CA PRO A 80 -10.96 1.19 1.12
C PRO A 80 -12.11 2.18 1.40
N GLU A 81 -12.57 2.25 2.64
CA GLU A 81 -13.61 3.16 3.11
C GLU A 81 -13.14 4.61 2.99
N ALA A 82 -11.92 4.92 3.44
CA ALA A 82 -11.35 6.26 3.33
C ALA A 82 -11.23 6.74 1.88
N ILE A 83 -10.87 5.84 0.94
CA ILE A 83 -10.86 6.13 -0.50
C ILE A 83 -12.28 6.47 -0.97
N GLY A 84 -13.24 5.60 -0.68
CA GLY A 84 -14.63 5.76 -1.11
C GLY A 84 -15.26 7.04 -0.59
N GLU A 85 -15.12 7.30 0.72
CA GLU A 85 -15.64 8.51 1.37
C GLU A 85 -15.03 9.79 0.79
N LEU A 86 -13.69 9.82 0.60
CA LEU A 86 -13.01 11.01 0.10
C LEU A 86 -13.45 11.36 -1.32
N ILE A 87 -13.56 10.36 -2.20
CA ILE A 87 -14.02 10.56 -3.59
C ILE A 87 -15.49 10.97 -3.62
N CYS A 88 -16.35 10.31 -2.84
CA CYS A 88 -17.78 10.64 -2.81
C CYS A 88 -18.05 12.06 -2.28
N ARG A 89 -17.23 12.54 -1.34
CA ARG A 89 -17.33 13.92 -0.82
C ARG A 89 -16.81 14.97 -1.80
N ASN A 90 -15.94 14.59 -2.75
CA ASN A 90 -15.28 15.53 -3.67
C ASN A 90 -15.30 15.00 -5.12
N PRO A 91 -16.49 14.84 -5.74
CA PRO A 91 -16.62 14.22 -7.04
C PRO A 91 -15.92 15.03 -8.14
N GLY A 92 -15.10 14.37 -8.98
CA GLY A 92 -14.36 14.99 -10.08
C GLY A 92 -13.07 15.72 -9.68
N GLU A 93 -12.84 15.89 -8.38
CA GLU A 93 -11.68 16.61 -7.83
C GLU A 93 -10.52 15.68 -7.45
N ILE A 94 -10.83 14.44 -7.07
CA ILE A 94 -9.82 13.48 -6.61
C ILE A 94 -9.19 12.74 -7.79
N THR A 95 -7.85 12.80 -7.85
CA THR A 95 -7.03 11.92 -8.69
C THR A 95 -6.53 10.76 -7.84
N LEU A 96 -6.87 9.54 -8.22
CA LEU A 96 -6.37 8.33 -7.57
C LEU A 96 -5.13 7.82 -8.32
N VAL A 97 -4.00 7.76 -7.60
CA VAL A 97 -2.73 7.21 -8.11
C VAL A 97 -2.47 5.88 -7.42
N ALA A 98 -2.63 4.78 -8.17
CA ALA A 98 -2.43 3.43 -7.64
C ALA A 98 -1.09 2.85 -8.11
N THR A 99 -0.14 2.66 -7.19
CA THR A 99 1.23 2.18 -7.45
C THR A 99 1.50 0.77 -6.92
N GLY A 100 0.46 0.07 -6.46
CA GLY A 100 0.56 -1.29 -5.91
C GLY A 100 -0.68 -2.11 -6.26
N PRO A 101 -0.86 -3.30 -5.65
CA PRO A 101 -2.04 -4.12 -5.85
C PRO A 101 -3.34 -3.33 -5.65
N LEU A 102 -4.30 -3.51 -6.58
CA LEU A 102 -5.52 -2.70 -6.61
C LEU A 102 -6.59 -3.13 -5.59
N THR A 103 -6.24 -3.98 -4.62
CA THR A 103 -7.21 -4.55 -3.66
C THR A 103 -8.02 -3.48 -2.94
N ASN A 104 -7.38 -2.41 -2.44
CA ASN A 104 -8.11 -1.34 -1.75
C ASN A 104 -9.11 -0.63 -2.70
N VAL A 105 -8.70 -0.40 -3.95
CA VAL A 105 -9.54 0.25 -4.97
C VAL A 105 -10.73 -0.64 -5.32
N ALA A 106 -10.49 -1.94 -5.49
CA ALA A 106 -11.53 -2.90 -5.80
C ALA A 106 -12.55 -3.03 -4.66
N ILE A 107 -12.12 -3.06 -3.39
CA ILE A 107 -13.02 -3.04 -2.23
C ILE A 107 -13.79 -1.71 -2.18
N ALA A 108 -13.12 -0.57 -2.38
CA ALA A 108 -13.78 0.73 -2.40
C ALA A 108 -14.87 0.81 -3.48
N LEU A 109 -14.64 0.23 -4.66
CA LEU A 109 -15.62 0.14 -5.75
C LEU A 109 -16.83 -0.74 -5.38
N GLN A 110 -16.62 -1.80 -4.60
CA GLN A 110 -17.73 -2.66 -4.12
C GLN A 110 -18.57 -1.94 -3.07
N LEU A 111 -17.94 -1.19 -2.17
CA LEU A 111 -18.62 -0.45 -1.10
C LEU A 111 -19.27 0.86 -1.59
N TYR A 112 -18.66 1.52 -2.58
CA TYR A 112 -19.06 2.83 -3.10
C TYR A 112 -19.10 2.81 -4.64
N PRO A 113 -20.05 2.11 -5.28
CA PRO A 113 -20.08 1.93 -6.74
C PRO A 113 -20.13 3.25 -7.53
N GLN A 114 -20.67 4.32 -6.94
CA GLN A 114 -20.73 5.66 -7.53
C GLN A 114 -19.36 6.28 -7.84
N ILE A 115 -18.26 5.81 -7.22
CA ILE A 115 -16.94 6.40 -7.45
C ILE A 115 -16.46 6.21 -8.89
N VAL A 116 -16.95 5.21 -9.63
CA VAL A 116 -16.59 4.92 -11.03
C VAL A 116 -16.76 6.15 -11.94
N HIS A 117 -17.76 6.98 -11.67
CA HIS A 117 -18.06 8.17 -12.46
C HIS A 117 -17.46 9.45 -11.87
N ALA A 118 -16.89 9.38 -10.67
CA ALA A 118 -16.44 10.52 -9.89
C ALA A 118 -14.92 10.63 -9.77
N VAL A 119 -14.16 9.56 -10.04
CA VAL A 119 -12.71 9.55 -9.88
C VAL A 119 -11.97 9.74 -11.20
N LYS A 120 -10.91 10.55 -11.19
CA LYS A 120 -9.90 10.55 -12.26
C LYS A 120 -8.85 9.51 -11.88
N ILE A 121 -8.79 8.41 -12.62
CA ILE A 121 -7.78 7.36 -12.37
C ILE A 121 -6.58 7.62 -13.26
N SER A 122 -5.42 7.83 -12.64
CA SER A 122 -4.13 7.78 -13.32
C SER A 122 -3.40 6.54 -12.83
N SER A 123 -3.45 5.47 -13.62
CA SER A 123 -2.68 4.26 -13.35
C SER A 123 -1.22 4.53 -13.67
N LEU A 124 -0.44 4.93 -12.67
CA LEU A 124 1.00 4.94 -12.77
C LEU A 124 1.52 3.58 -12.31
N TRP A 125 1.86 2.73 -13.27
CA TRP A 125 2.61 1.49 -13.01
C TRP A 125 4.04 1.86 -12.58
N VAL A 126 4.22 2.27 -11.32
CA VAL A 126 5.53 2.21 -10.68
C VAL A 126 5.70 0.79 -10.20
N ALA A 127 6.28 -0.07 -11.04
CA ALA A 127 6.95 -1.25 -10.54
C ALA A 127 8.07 -0.76 -9.62
N CYS A 128 7.82 -0.70 -8.31
CA CYS A 128 8.89 -0.52 -7.33
C CYS A 128 9.63 -1.86 -7.19
N SER A 129 10.21 -2.31 -8.29
CA SER A 129 11.34 -3.22 -8.33
C SER A 129 12.53 -2.33 -8.66
N MET A 130 13.31 -1.97 -7.65
CA MET A 130 14.67 -1.54 -7.89
C MET A 130 15.43 -2.78 -8.39
N PHE A 131 15.33 -3.04 -9.69
CA PHE A 131 16.24 -3.95 -10.38
C PHE A 131 17.58 -3.22 -10.48
N LEU A 132 18.52 -3.63 -9.62
CA LEU A 132 19.96 -3.54 -9.79
C LEU A 132 20.45 -4.93 -9.34
N ALA A 133 21.20 -5.75 -10.07
CA ALA A 133 21.81 -5.65 -11.39
C ALA A 133 22.15 -7.09 -11.85
N THR A 134 22.36 -7.25 -13.16
CA THR A 134 22.98 -8.37 -13.93
C THR A 134 22.40 -9.77 -13.81
#